data_AF-A0A947Z7Q0-F1
#
_entry.id   AF-A0A947Z7Q0-F1
#
_cell.length_a   1.000
_cell.length_b   1.000
_cell.length_c   1.000
_cell.angle_alpha   90.00
_cell.angle_beta   90.00
_cell.angle_gamma   90.00
#
_symmetry.space_group_name_H-M   'P 1'
#
loop_
_entity.id
_entity.type
_entity.pdbx_description
1 polymer ?
#
loop_
_entity_poly.entity_id
_entity_poly.type
_entity_poly.pdbx_seq_one_letter_code
_entity_poly.pdbx_strand_id
1 'polypeptide(L)'
;MDSPAYSVYPYQENTLIAFIREKTQSGKRKEVSRKKQLKYLFGYLGEANLNAKTMVIEHEYIDKHYLEDYSEYYVRCFENHSRLCSRVHLFKHEFKKSVFEKALEDGEQENLQFQENYLGYIVIRPIPNTFLGKTCLSPYPYLNLDENRCIIAQMNEVSLFGMQLTVKSVPLLEQDKVVAACASSAVWSLLSASDFIHRNYMPSLSSITKAADATIESGTRIFPSKGLKPVQTAKSLKYFGLEASIIPLDSNEQTGINGGGTNVEANTEGVFDKSLEEMKENIYAYINGDIPLLLGGEIYSLETDNRCEKLGKHMVCVLGYELGPLAKPTDSENLLLRAHDIQKLYVHDDQNGPYARIELEPTKASMGEHPIWGLVIEQ
;
A
#
# COMPACT_ATOMS: atom_id res chain seq x y z
N MET A 1 -3.95 20.40 31.75
CA MET A 1 -2.71 19.63 31.92
C MET A 1 -2.25 19.31 30.53
N ASP A 2 -1.07 19.78 30.15
CA ASP A 2 -0.51 19.47 28.84
C ASP A 2 -0.32 17.95 28.72
N SER A 3 -0.72 17.39 27.58
CA SER A 3 -0.44 15.98 27.29
C SER A 3 1.06 15.75 27.33
N PRO A 4 1.54 14.60 27.85
CA PRO A 4 2.96 14.29 27.80
C PRO A 4 3.45 14.27 26.34
N ALA A 5 4.75 14.52 26.12
CA ALA A 5 5.31 14.46 24.77
C ALA A 5 5.20 13.07 24.14
N TYR A 6 5.34 12.01 24.96
CA TYR A 6 5.17 10.63 24.54
C TYR A 6 4.61 9.72 25.63
N SER A 7 4.14 8.55 25.21
CA SER A 7 3.77 7.44 26.07
C SER A 7 4.40 6.13 25.60
N VAL A 8 4.70 5.22 26.53
CA VAL A 8 5.21 3.87 26.24
C VAL A 8 4.22 2.85 26.79
N TYR A 9 3.74 1.94 25.95
CA TYR A 9 2.79 0.90 26.31
C TYR A 9 3.20 -0.46 25.73
N PRO A 10 2.88 -1.58 26.40
CA PRO A 10 2.81 -2.86 25.72
C PRO A 10 1.90 -2.75 24.49
N TYR A 11 2.30 -3.35 23.39
CA TYR A 11 1.49 -3.37 22.18
C TYR A 11 0.24 -4.21 22.42
N GLN A 12 -0.93 -3.58 22.30
CA GLN A 12 -2.24 -4.22 22.40
C GLN A 12 -3.20 -3.53 21.43
N GLU A 13 -3.94 -4.33 20.65
CA GLU A 13 -4.90 -3.82 19.65
C GLU A 13 -5.90 -2.84 20.26
N ASN A 14 -6.49 -3.18 21.42
CA ASN A 14 -7.47 -2.34 22.10
C ASN A 14 -6.91 -1.00 22.54
N THR A 15 -5.65 -0.97 22.98
CA THR A 15 -4.96 0.27 23.40
C THR A 15 -4.73 1.17 22.20
N LEU A 16 -4.28 0.61 21.06
CA LEU A 16 -4.11 1.36 19.82
C LEU A 16 -5.45 1.88 19.27
N ILE A 17 -6.52 1.06 19.30
CA ILE A 17 -7.87 1.50 18.90
C ILE A 17 -8.36 2.65 19.79
N ALA A 18 -8.19 2.55 21.10
CA ALA A 18 -8.61 3.58 22.04
C ALA A 18 -7.89 4.90 21.76
N PHE A 19 -6.58 4.83 21.53
CA PHE A 19 -5.76 5.98 21.15
C PHE A 19 -6.22 6.61 19.84
N ILE A 20 -6.46 5.81 18.79
CA ILE A 20 -6.94 6.32 17.49
C ILE A 20 -8.29 7.02 17.65
N ARG A 21 -9.23 6.45 18.43
CA ARG A 21 -10.54 7.07 18.68
C ARG A 21 -10.43 8.42 19.37
N GLU A 22 -9.52 8.53 20.33
CA GLU A 22 -9.23 9.79 21.01
C GLU A 22 -8.65 10.82 20.03
N LYS A 23 -7.58 10.45 19.31
CA LYS A 23 -6.86 11.35 18.39
C LYS A 23 -7.72 11.86 17.24
N THR A 24 -8.61 11.02 16.72
CA THR A 24 -9.49 11.34 15.59
C THR A 24 -10.78 12.03 16.01
N GLN A 25 -10.98 12.25 17.31
CA GLN A 25 -12.24 12.76 17.89
C GLN A 25 -13.47 11.92 17.48
N SER A 26 -13.25 10.66 17.11
CA SER A 26 -14.30 9.76 16.60
C SER A 26 -15.20 9.20 17.71
N GLY A 27 -14.98 9.55 18.98
CA GLY A 27 -15.84 9.17 20.11
C GLY A 27 -16.13 7.65 20.20
N LYS A 28 -17.38 7.29 20.55
CA LYS A 28 -17.88 5.90 20.63
C LYS A 28 -18.17 5.26 19.25
N ARG A 29 -17.76 5.87 18.14
CA ARG A 29 -18.10 5.34 16.80
C ARG A 29 -17.43 3.97 16.61
N LYS A 30 -18.25 2.95 16.34
CA LYS A 30 -17.80 1.59 16.02
C LYS A 30 -17.01 1.52 14.70
N GLU A 31 -17.02 2.59 13.92
CA GLU A 31 -16.41 2.72 12.59
C GLU A 31 -14.89 2.50 12.62
N VAL A 32 -14.18 3.04 13.61
CA VAL A 32 -12.73 2.82 13.76
C VAL A 32 -12.42 1.33 13.89
N SER A 33 -13.07 0.64 14.83
CA SER A 33 -12.80 -0.79 15.11
C SER A 33 -13.26 -1.76 14.02
N ARG A 34 -14.09 -1.30 13.09
CA ARG A 34 -14.59 -2.12 11.97
C ARG A 34 -13.80 -1.89 10.68
N LYS A 35 -12.80 -1.00 10.71
CA LYS A 35 -11.99 -0.67 9.55
C LYS A 35 -11.16 -1.88 9.13
N LYS A 36 -11.31 -2.30 7.86
CA LYS A 36 -10.58 -3.46 7.30
C LYS A 36 -9.07 -3.31 7.43
N GLN A 37 -8.55 -2.09 7.20
CA GLN A 37 -7.13 -1.77 7.35
C GLN A 37 -6.60 -2.04 8.76
N LEU A 38 -7.40 -1.80 9.81
CA LEU A 38 -6.96 -2.13 11.18
C LEU A 38 -6.93 -3.63 11.41
N LYS A 39 -7.91 -4.38 10.90
CA LYS A 39 -7.89 -5.85 10.99
C LYS A 39 -6.64 -6.41 10.31
N TYR A 40 -6.35 -5.96 9.09
CA TYR A 40 -5.14 -6.34 8.37
C TYR A 40 -3.88 -5.97 9.16
N LEU A 41 -3.79 -4.72 9.63
CA LEU A 41 -2.66 -4.23 10.41
C LEU A 41 -2.42 -5.06 11.68
N PHE A 42 -3.47 -5.44 12.41
CA PHE A 42 -3.31 -6.25 13.61
C PHE A 42 -2.83 -7.66 13.29
N GLY A 43 -3.31 -8.27 12.20
CA GLY A 43 -2.75 -9.53 11.69
C GLY A 43 -1.27 -9.38 11.32
N TYR A 44 -0.91 -8.28 10.67
CA TYR A 44 0.46 -7.96 10.26
C TYR A 44 1.41 -7.76 11.44
N LEU A 45 0.95 -7.07 12.49
CA LEU A 45 1.71 -6.82 13.72
C LEU A 45 1.69 -7.99 14.70
N GLY A 46 0.81 -8.98 14.48
CA GLY A 46 0.61 -10.13 15.35
C GLY A 46 1.82 -11.08 15.41
N GLU A 47 1.73 -12.05 16.33
CA GLU A 47 2.80 -12.99 16.67
C GLU A 47 3.30 -13.82 15.48
N ALA A 48 2.40 -14.19 14.56
CA ALA A 48 2.74 -14.97 13.38
C ALA A 48 3.60 -14.19 12.35
N ASN A 49 3.66 -12.87 12.47
CA ASN A 49 4.30 -11.98 11.51
C ASN A 49 5.38 -11.12 12.20
N LEU A 50 5.13 -9.83 12.41
CA LEU A 50 6.14 -8.94 13.00
C LEU A 50 6.32 -9.12 14.51
N ASN A 51 5.33 -9.70 15.19
CA ASN A 51 5.35 -9.94 16.63
C ASN A 51 5.68 -8.67 17.44
N ALA A 52 4.92 -7.60 17.19
CA ALA A 52 5.07 -6.35 17.94
C ALA A 52 4.74 -6.56 19.42
N LYS A 53 5.61 -6.05 20.30
CA LYS A 53 5.51 -6.21 21.75
C LYS A 53 5.40 -4.90 22.51
N THR A 54 6.03 -3.84 22.01
CA THR A 54 5.96 -2.50 22.62
C THR A 54 5.60 -1.45 21.58
N MET A 55 4.83 -0.44 22.00
CA MET A 55 4.59 0.76 21.21
C MET A 55 4.99 2.02 21.97
N VAL A 56 5.66 2.94 21.28
CA VAL A 56 5.97 4.30 21.76
C VAL A 56 5.16 5.28 20.93
N ILE A 57 4.36 6.12 21.59
CA ILE A 57 3.45 7.06 20.94
C ILE A 57 3.99 8.46 21.12
N GLU A 58 4.34 9.12 20.01
CA GLU A 58 4.56 10.56 19.94
C GLU A 58 3.21 11.25 19.81
N HIS A 59 2.83 12.07 20.80
CA HIS A 59 1.49 12.66 20.84
C HIS A 59 1.31 13.78 19.82
N GLU A 60 2.37 14.57 19.59
CA GLU A 60 2.38 15.69 18.66
C GLU A 60 3.51 15.53 17.63
N TYR A 61 3.12 15.17 16.41
CA TYR A 61 4.02 14.98 15.29
C TYR A 61 3.55 15.81 14.10
N ILE A 62 4.49 16.49 13.44
CA ILE A 62 4.23 17.22 12.18
C ILE A 62 4.57 16.28 11.02
N ASP A 63 3.54 15.68 10.42
CA ASP A 63 3.71 14.94 9.18
C ASP A 63 3.65 15.88 7.98
N LYS A 64 4.72 15.93 7.19
CA LYS A 64 4.81 16.81 6.00
C LYS A 64 3.65 16.57 5.03
N HIS A 65 3.37 15.30 4.70
CA HIS A 65 2.35 14.95 3.72
C HIS A 65 0.95 15.35 4.18
N TYR A 66 0.60 15.03 5.44
CA TYR A 66 -0.65 15.48 6.03
C TYR A 66 -0.74 17.00 6.15
N LEU A 67 0.35 17.69 6.49
CA LEU A 67 0.33 19.15 6.62
C LEU A 67 0.02 19.85 5.28
N GLU A 68 0.56 19.32 4.17
CA GLU A 68 0.22 19.80 2.83
C GLU A 68 -1.26 19.56 2.52
N ASP A 69 -1.76 18.33 2.69
CA ASP A 69 -3.19 18.01 2.47
C ASP A 69 -4.11 18.80 3.42
N TYR A 70 -3.67 19.06 4.65
CA TYR A 70 -4.35 19.88 5.64
C TYR A 70 -4.51 21.32 5.16
N SER A 71 -3.43 21.91 4.66
CA SER A 71 -3.43 23.29 4.15
C SER A 71 -4.30 23.45 2.91
N GLU A 72 -4.38 22.40 2.08
CA GLU A 72 -5.16 22.41 0.85
C GLU A 72 -6.67 22.37 1.12
N TYR A 73 -7.09 21.52 2.06
CA TYR A 73 -8.51 21.22 2.28
C TYR A 73 -8.96 21.47 3.72
N TYR A 74 -8.34 20.79 4.69
CA TYR A 74 -8.87 20.68 6.05
C TYR A 74 -8.89 21.99 6.84
N VAL A 75 -7.97 22.93 6.55
CA VAL A 75 -7.98 24.26 7.17
C VAL A 75 -9.24 25.07 6.83
N ARG A 76 -9.95 24.70 5.75
CA ARG A 76 -11.16 25.38 5.27
C ARG A 76 -12.45 24.67 5.70
N CYS A 77 -12.34 23.54 6.40
CA CYS A 77 -13.49 22.80 6.89
C CYS A 77 -14.17 23.55 8.05
N PHE A 78 -15.48 23.34 8.19
CA PHE A 78 -16.22 23.83 9.35
C PHE A 78 -15.80 23.10 10.64
N GLU A 79 -15.55 21.78 10.53
CA GLU A 79 -14.96 21.01 11.62
C GLU A 79 -13.49 21.39 11.80
N ASN A 80 -13.10 21.67 13.04
CA ASN A 80 -11.73 22.03 13.38
C ASN A 80 -10.87 20.76 13.56
N HIS A 81 -10.23 20.33 12.47
CA HIS A 81 -9.24 19.26 12.52
C HIS A 81 -7.89 19.81 12.99
N SER A 82 -7.18 19.04 13.84
CA SER A 82 -5.82 19.41 14.23
C SER A 82 -4.85 19.23 13.07
N ARG A 83 -3.85 20.09 12.96
CA ARG A 83 -2.71 19.87 12.05
C ARG A 83 -1.67 18.89 12.59
N LEU A 84 -1.72 18.59 13.90
CA LEU A 84 -0.75 17.75 14.60
C LEU A 84 -1.19 16.29 14.58
N CYS A 85 -0.44 15.46 13.88
CA CYS A 85 -0.58 14.02 13.91
C CYS A 85 -0.04 13.44 15.22
N SER A 86 -0.13 12.12 15.33
CA SER A 86 0.68 11.33 16.27
C SER A 86 1.47 10.29 15.50
N ARG A 87 2.58 9.81 16.06
CA ARG A 87 3.39 8.76 15.43
C ARG A 87 3.57 7.61 16.41
N VAL A 88 3.13 6.43 16.01
CA VAL A 88 3.21 5.21 16.80
C VAL A 88 4.40 4.40 16.30
N HIS A 89 5.44 4.27 17.12
CA HIS A 89 6.62 3.46 16.88
C HIS A 89 6.40 2.07 17.45
N LEU A 90 6.81 1.04 16.72
CA LEU A 90 6.58 -0.35 17.09
C LEU A 90 7.90 -1.08 17.25
N PHE A 91 7.97 -1.92 18.27
CA PHE A 91 9.15 -2.69 18.60
C PHE A 91 8.83 -4.15 18.88
N LYS A 92 9.72 -5.04 18.47
CA LYS A 92 9.62 -6.49 18.67
C LYS A 92 9.94 -6.92 20.11
N HIS A 93 10.62 -6.08 20.88
CA HIS A 93 11.02 -6.36 22.25
C HIS A 93 10.11 -5.68 23.28
N GLU A 94 9.96 -6.29 24.46
CA GLU A 94 9.22 -5.74 25.59
C GLU A 94 10.11 -4.77 26.39
N PHE A 95 9.65 -3.54 26.62
CA PHE A 95 10.33 -2.62 27.52
C PHE A 95 9.35 -1.64 28.21
N LYS A 96 9.79 -1.10 29.34
CA LYS A 96 9.04 -0.11 30.13
C LYS A 96 9.49 1.30 29.78
N LYS A 97 8.65 2.28 30.14
CA LYS A 97 8.95 3.71 29.99
C LYS A 97 10.32 4.12 30.57
N SER A 98 10.69 3.60 31.74
CA SER A 98 11.97 3.91 32.38
C SER A 98 13.19 3.46 31.57
N VAL A 99 13.09 2.36 30.82
CA VAL A 99 14.16 1.88 29.94
C VAL A 99 14.30 2.80 28.73
N PHE A 100 13.16 3.22 28.16
CA PHE A 100 13.14 4.18 27.05
C PHE A 100 13.69 5.56 27.46
N GLU A 101 13.32 6.06 28.65
CA GLU A 101 13.84 7.31 29.20
C GLU A 101 15.36 7.28 29.36
N LYS A 102 15.90 6.18 29.91
CA LYS A 102 17.34 5.99 30.04
C LYS A 102 18.06 5.99 28.69
N ALA A 103 17.46 5.37 27.67
CA ALA A 103 18.02 5.36 26.32
C ALA A 103 18.07 6.73 25.64
N LEU A 104 17.16 7.64 26.00
CA LEU A 104 17.22 9.03 25.54
C LEU A 104 18.33 9.84 26.21
N GLU A 105 18.78 9.44 27.40
CA GLU A 105 19.85 10.09 28.16
C GLU A 105 21.24 9.57 27.79
N ASP A 106 21.37 8.24 27.60
CA ASP A 106 22.66 7.54 27.54
C ASP A 106 23.35 7.54 26.14
N GLY A 107 22.69 8.03 25.09
CA GLY A 107 23.26 8.17 23.75
C GLY A 107 23.52 6.86 22.98
N GLU A 108 24.47 6.88 22.03
CA GLU A 108 24.57 5.92 20.90
C GLU A 108 24.58 4.41 21.23
N GLN A 109 25.03 3.97 22.41
CA GLN A 109 25.12 2.54 22.70
C GLN A 109 23.76 1.87 22.96
N GLU A 110 22.80 2.53 23.62
CA GLU A 110 21.46 1.95 23.83
C GLU A 110 20.63 2.00 22.52
N ASN A 111 20.97 2.89 21.58
CA ASN A 111 20.29 3.02 20.27
C ASN A 111 20.35 1.72 19.43
N LEU A 112 21.41 0.93 19.56
CA LEU A 112 21.58 -0.32 18.80
C LEU A 112 20.48 -1.34 19.15
N GLN A 113 20.18 -1.52 20.44
CA GLN A 113 19.15 -2.47 20.87
C GLN A 113 17.77 -2.05 20.36
N PHE A 114 17.46 -0.75 20.39
CA PHE A 114 16.21 -0.23 19.84
C PHE A 114 16.16 -0.41 18.33
N GLN A 115 17.25 -0.14 17.62
CA GLN A 115 17.38 -0.31 16.17
C GLN A 115 17.16 -1.76 15.73
N GLU A 116 17.80 -2.74 16.39
CA GLU A 116 17.64 -4.17 16.06
C GLU A 116 16.20 -4.66 16.23
N ASN A 117 15.45 -4.04 17.14
CA ASN A 117 14.08 -4.41 17.46
C ASN A 117 13.03 -3.48 16.84
N TYR A 118 13.44 -2.47 16.06
CA TYR A 118 12.54 -1.48 15.51
C TYR A 118 11.76 -2.06 14.32
N LEU A 119 10.45 -2.15 14.46
CA LEU A 119 9.57 -2.68 13.43
C LEU A 119 9.10 -1.60 12.45
N GLY A 120 9.22 -0.33 12.83
CA GLY A 120 8.78 0.81 12.03
C GLY A 120 7.77 1.69 12.77
N TYR A 121 6.98 2.45 12.01
CA TYR A 121 6.02 3.40 12.55
C TYR A 121 4.74 3.53 11.73
N ILE A 122 3.72 4.07 12.39
CA ILE A 122 2.44 4.45 11.80
C ILE A 122 2.14 5.89 12.22
N VAL A 123 1.95 6.79 11.26
CA VAL A 123 1.40 8.12 11.54
C VAL A 123 -0.11 8.03 11.65
N ILE A 124 -0.68 8.64 12.70
CA ILE A 124 -2.12 8.75 12.92
C ILE A 124 -2.54 10.19 12.66
N ARG A 125 -3.31 10.40 11.59
CA ARG A 125 -3.93 11.68 11.23
C ARG A 125 -5.15 11.93 12.12
N PRO A 126 -5.37 13.17 12.60
CA PRO A 126 -6.50 13.51 13.47
C PRO A 126 -7.81 13.74 12.67
N ILE A 127 -8.20 12.75 11.85
CA ILE A 127 -9.41 12.78 11.00
C ILE A 127 -10.18 11.45 11.12
N PRO A 128 -11.52 11.42 11.05
CA PRO A 128 -12.31 10.28 11.52
C PRO A 128 -12.24 9.02 10.64
N ASN A 129 -12.08 9.16 9.32
CA ASN A 129 -12.25 8.04 8.37
C ASN A 129 -10.94 7.49 7.80
N THR A 130 -9.98 8.37 7.53
CA THR A 130 -8.74 8.10 6.77
C THR A 130 -7.51 8.42 7.62
N PHE A 131 -7.56 7.92 8.86
CA PHE A 131 -6.63 8.25 9.93
C PHE A 131 -5.26 7.60 9.79
N LEU A 132 -5.09 6.57 8.96
CA LEU A 132 -3.78 5.96 8.77
C LEU A 132 -2.97 6.84 7.80
N GLY A 133 -2.02 7.58 8.35
CA GLY A 133 -1.06 8.36 7.59
C GLY A 133 0.09 7.51 7.07
N LYS A 134 1.25 8.15 6.92
CA LYS A 134 2.47 7.48 6.47
C LYS A 134 2.79 6.29 7.40
N THR A 135 2.75 5.11 6.83
CA THR A 135 2.98 3.84 7.52
C THR A 135 4.19 3.18 6.90
N CYS A 136 5.23 2.93 7.70
CA CYS A 136 6.47 2.32 7.24
C CYS A 136 6.80 1.20 8.21
N LEU A 137 6.53 -0.04 7.81
CA LEU A 137 6.66 -1.23 8.65
C LEU A 137 7.58 -2.23 7.97
N SER A 138 8.40 -2.91 8.75
CA SER A 138 9.26 -3.97 8.25
C SER A 138 8.44 -4.99 7.44
N PRO A 139 8.92 -5.45 6.27
CA PRO A 139 8.29 -6.54 5.53
C PRO A 139 8.15 -7.80 6.39
N TYR A 140 7.32 -8.74 5.93
CA TYR A 140 7.21 -10.05 6.59
C TYR A 140 8.59 -10.69 6.76
N PRO A 141 8.92 -11.28 7.93
CA PRO A 141 10.27 -11.78 8.20
C PRO A 141 10.74 -12.83 7.19
N TYR A 142 9.82 -13.64 6.68
CA TYR A 142 10.12 -14.70 5.72
C TYR A 142 10.50 -14.20 4.32
N LEU A 143 10.17 -12.95 3.98
CA LEU A 143 10.49 -12.39 2.66
C LEU A 143 11.99 -12.23 2.43
N ASN A 144 12.78 -12.14 3.50
CA ASN A 144 14.23 -11.98 3.42
C ASN A 144 15.00 -13.32 3.56
N LEU A 145 14.31 -14.46 3.56
CA LEU A 145 14.91 -15.77 3.88
C LEU A 145 15.14 -16.68 2.66
N ASP A 146 14.58 -16.35 1.50
CA ASP A 146 14.51 -17.26 0.35
C ASP A 146 14.77 -16.52 -0.96
N GLU A 147 15.57 -17.12 -1.85
CA GLU A 147 15.84 -16.64 -3.21
C GLU A 147 14.61 -16.68 -4.12
N ASN A 148 13.58 -17.45 -3.75
CA ASN A 148 12.30 -17.51 -4.46
C ASN A 148 11.41 -16.29 -4.23
N ARG A 149 11.86 -15.32 -3.43
CA ARG A 149 11.12 -14.11 -3.09
C ARG A 149 11.93 -12.90 -3.49
N CYS A 150 11.28 -11.96 -4.15
CA CYS A 150 11.88 -10.67 -4.46
C CYS A 150 10.97 -9.57 -3.97
N ILE A 151 11.51 -8.65 -3.17
CA ILE A 151 10.75 -7.54 -2.58
C ILE A 151 11.57 -6.26 -2.66
N ILE A 152 10.92 -5.21 -3.14
CA ILE A 152 11.44 -3.85 -3.12
C ILE A 152 11.20 -3.28 -1.73
N ALA A 153 12.27 -2.82 -1.11
CA ALA A 153 12.23 -2.16 0.18
C ALA A 153 13.34 -1.11 0.26
N GLN A 154 12.99 0.02 0.86
CA GLN A 154 13.81 1.23 0.87
C GLN A 154 14.22 1.61 2.29
N MET A 155 15.44 2.08 2.50
CA MET A 155 15.92 2.47 3.84
C MET A 155 15.28 3.79 4.29
N ASN A 156 14.38 3.75 5.28
CA ASN A 156 13.75 4.94 5.83
C ASN A 156 14.36 5.32 7.16
N GLU A 157 14.85 6.54 7.24
CA GLU A 157 15.36 7.18 8.46
C GLU A 157 14.22 7.78 9.29
N VAL A 158 14.32 7.62 10.61
CA VAL A 158 13.33 8.09 11.58
C VAL A 158 14.06 8.61 12.81
N SER A 159 13.78 9.83 13.23
CA SER A 159 14.27 10.37 14.51
C SER A 159 13.18 10.25 15.57
N LEU A 160 13.37 9.41 16.60
CA LEU A 160 12.49 9.23 17.76
C LEU A 160 13.08 10.00 18.95
N PHE A 161 12.65 11.25 19.16
CA PHE A 161 13.19 12.14 20.20
C PHE A 161 14.73 12.27 20.19
N GLY A 162 15.33 12.33 18.99
CA GLY A 162 16.79 12.39 18.82
C GLY A 162 17.47 11.03 18.64
N MET A 163 16.81 9.92 18.98
CA MET A 163 17.28 8.58 18.65
C MET A 163 17.11 8.34 17.15
N GLN A 164 18.22 8.18 16.43
CA GLN A 164 18.22 7.87 15.01
C GLN A 164 17.96 6.38 14.81
N LEU A 165 16.83 6.08 14.16
CA LEU A 165 16.40 4.73 13.80
C LEU A 165 16.22 4.63 12.29
N THR A 166 16.21 3.40 11.79
CA THR A 166 16.00 3.07 10.39
C THR A 166 15.09 1.87 10.24
N VAL A 167 14.29 1.83 9.18
CA VAL A 167 13.47 0.67 8.80
C VAL A 167 13.53 0.49 7.28
N LYS A 168 13.86 -0.73 6.83
CA LYS A 168 13.90 -1.07 5.40
C LYS A 168 12.51 -1.47 4.92
N SER A 169 11.79 -0.56 4.28
CA SER A 169 10.42 -0.75 3.80
C SER A 169 10.07 0.29 2.74
N VAL A 170 9.12 0.02 1.87
CA VAL A 170 8.41 1.10 1.17
C VAL A 170 7.35 1.63 2.13
N PRO A 171 7.15 2.96 2.26
CA PRO A 171 6.04 3.47 3.04
C PRO A 171 4.70 3.34 2.28
N LEU A 172 3.60 3.20 3.01
CA LEU A 172 2.22 3.23 2.51
C LEU A 172 1.52 4.51 3.01
N LEU A 173 0.63 5.07 2.18
CA LEU A 173 -0.34 6.07 2.61
C LEU A 173 -1.76 5.57 2.38
N GLU A 174 -2.63 5.70 3.38
CA GLU A 174 -4.06 5.50 3.16
C GLU A 174 -4.61 6.60 2.24
N GLN A 175 -5.44 6.22 1.26
CA GLN A 175 -6.17 7.18 0.44
C GLN A 175 -7.10 8.00 1.32
N ASP A 176 -7.19 9.28 1.01
CA ASP A 176 -8.19 10.16 1.59
C ASP A 176 -9.16 10.59 0.50
N LYS A 177 -10.33 9.92 0.40
CA LYS A 177 -11.33 10.03 -0.69
C LYS A 177 -11.77 11.47 -1.03
N VAL A 178 -11.40 12.45 -0.22
CA VAL A 178 -11.58 13.87 -0.47
C VAL A 178 -10.51 14.43 -1.40
N VAL A 179 -9.24 14.20 -1.08
CA VAL A 179 -8.08 14.83 -1.72
C VAL A 179 -7.37 13.86 -2.69
N ALA A 180 -7.58 12.56 -2.50
CA ALA A 180 -6.85 11.51 -3.19
C ALA A 180 -7.72 10.26 -3.37
N ALA A 181 -7.40 9.49 -4.39
CA ALA A 181 -7.99 8.17 -4.61
C ALA A 181 -6.90 7.10 -4.59
N CYS A 182 -7.29 5.83 -4.76
CA CYS A 182 -6.37 4.68 -4.78
C CYS A 182 -5.17 4.90 -5.71
N ALA A 183 -5.40 5.40 -6.94
CA ALA A 183 -4.33 5.67 -7.89
C ALA A 183 -3.28 6.69 -7.37
N SER A 184 -3.69 7.69 -6.59
CA SER A 184 -2.75 8.65 -5.99
C SER A 184 -1.89 7.97 -4.92
N SER A 185 -2.46 7.08 -4.11
CA SER A 185 -1.70 6.30 -3.12
C SER A 185 -0.75 5.28 -3.77
N ALA A 186 -1.21 4.61 -4.84
CA ALA A 186 -0.39 3.67 -5.59
C ALA A 186 0.80 4.37 -6.26
N VAL A 187 0.57 5.53 -6.92
CA VAL A 187 1.64 6.38 -7.45
C VAL A 187 2.59 6.81 -6.34
N TRP A 188 2.08 7.24 -5.20
CA TRP A 188 2.92 7.66 -4.08
C TRP A 188 3.82 6.53 -3.55
N SER A 189 3.28 5.31 -3.46
CA SER A 189 4.02 4.11 -3.07
C SER A 189 5.12 3.79 -4.08
N LEU A 190 4.80 3.87 -5.39
CA LEU A 190 5.77 3.70 -6.48
C LEU A 190 6.90 4.72 -6.40
N LEU A 191 6.57 6.00 -6.24
CA LEU A 191 7.56 7.07 -6.11
C LEU A 191 8.43 6.88 -4.85
N SER A 192 7.85 6.38 -3.76
CA SER A 192 8.57 6.13 -2.51
C SER A 192 9.47 4.90 -2.54
N ALA A 193 9.14 3.93 -3.40
CA ALA A 193 9.94 2.74 -3.63
C ALA A 193 11.13 2.98 -4.56
N SER A 194 11.04 4.05 -5.35
CA SER A 194 12.04 4.45 -6.35
C SER A 194 13.15 5.30 -5.74
N ASP A 195 14.40 5.01 -6.09
CA ASP A 195 15.56 5.84 -5.71
C ASP A 195 15.70 7.12 -6.56
N PHE A 196 14.87 7.28 -7.61
CA PHE A 196 14.91 8.45 -8.49
C PHE A 196 14.39 9.72 -7.82
N ILE A 197 13.54 9.61 -6.79
CA ILE A 197 13.00 10.76 -6.06
C ILE A 197 13.57 10.79 -4.67
N HIS A 198 14.36 11.84 -4.40
CA HIS A 198 14.89 12.05 -3.07
C HIS A 198 13.75 12.30 -2.06
N ARG A 199 13.78 11.59 -0.93
CA ARG A 199 12.67 11.50 0.04
C ARG A 199 12.11 12.85 0.50
N ASN A 200 12.97 13.87 0.66
CA ASN A 200 12.55 15.22 1.04
C ASN A 200 11.66 15.91 0.00
N TYR A 201 11.68 15.45 -1.25
CA TYR A 201 10.90 15.97 -2.37
C TYR A 201 9.70 15.08 -2.71
N MET A 202 9.41 14.07 -1.89
CA MET A 202 8.22 13.26 -2.07
C MET A 202 6.95 14.14 -2.04
N PRO A 203 6.08 14.05 -3.06
CA PRO A 203 4.87 14.84 -3.12
C PRO A 203 3.84 14.39 -2.08
N SER A 204 2.90 15.27 -1.74
CA SER A 204 1.63 14.91 -1.09
C SER A 204 0.67 14.23 -2.07
N LEU A 205 -0.37 13.59 -1.53
CA LEU A 205 -1.38 12.96 -2.37
C LEU A 205 -2.19 14.00 -3.15
N SER A 206 -2.48 15.16 -2.57
CA SER A 206 -3.06 16.32 -3.29
C SER A 206 -2.23 16.73 -4.50
N SER A 207 -0.90 16.80 -4.34
CA SER A 207 0.02 17.18 -5.42
C SER A 207 0.00 16.15 -6.55
N ILE A 208 -0.04 14.86 -6.24
CA ILE A 208 -0.17 13.78 -7.23
C ILE A 208 -1.49 13.89 -8.02
N THR A 209 -2.61 14.11 -7.30
CA THR A 209 -3.93 14.28 -7.91
C THR A 209 -3.96 15.49 -8.84
N LYS A 210 -3.39 16.64 -8.43
CA LYS A 210 -3.30 17.85 -9.26
C LYS A 210 -2.44 17.62 -10.51
N ALA A 211 -1.28 16.97 -10.35
CA ALA A 211 -0.38 16.66 -11.47
C ALA A 211 -1.06 15.78 -12.54
N ALA A 212 -1.97 14.90 -12.13
CA ALA A 212 -2.73 14.05 -13.04
C ALA A 212 -3.76 14.82 -13.89
N ASP A 213 -4.24 15.98 -13.41
CA ASP A 213 -5.29 16.79 -14.05
C ASP A 213 -4.79 18.05 -14.75
N ALA A 214 -3.54 18.49 -14.49
CA ALA A 214 -2.94 19.74 -14.98
C ALA A 214 -2.93 19.94 -16.51
N THR A 215 -3.36 18.96 -17.30
CA THR A 215 -3.38 19.00 -18.77
C THR A 215 -4.76 18.70 -19.38
N ILE A 216 -5.82 18.58 -18.58
CA ILE A 216 -7.15 18.26 -19.09
C ILE A 216 -7.99 19.54 -19.14
N GLU A 217 -8.32 20.00 -20.34
CA GLU A 217 -9.32 21.04 -20.60
C GLU A 217 -10.76 20.54 -20.30
N SER A 218 -10.98 19.78 -19.23
CA SER A 218 -12.28 19.16 -18.96
C SER A 218 -13.22 20.05 -18.16
N GLY A 219 -12.77 21.20 -17.64
CA GLY A 219 -13.60 22.10 -16.83
C GLY A 219 -14.21 21.46 -15.56
N THR A 220 -13.75 20.26 -15.18
CA THR A 220 -14.24 19.50 -14.03
C THR A 220 -13.45 19.86 -12.78
N ARG A 221 -14.08 19.74 -11.60
CA ARG A 221 -13.39 19.98 -10.32
C ARG A 221 -12.37 18.87 -10.05
N ILE A 222 -11.16 19.25 -9.64
CA ILE A 222 -10.07 18.33 -9.21
C ILE A 222 -10.45 17.60 -7.90
N PHE A 223 -11.11 18.32 -6.99
CA PHE A 223 -11.53 17.81 -5.69
C PHE A 223 -13.05 17.92 -5.53
N PRO A 224 -13.74 16.89 -4.99
CA PRO A 224 -13.20 15.58 -4.58
C PRO A 224 -12.85 14.68 -5.78
N SER A 225 -11.76 13.91 -5.67
CA SER A 225 -11.30 13.01 -6.74
C SER A 225 -12.10 11.70 -6.78
N LYS A 226 -12.47 11.26 -7.99
CA LYS A 226 -13.16 9.98 -8.23
C LYS A 226 -12.23 8.83 -8.62
N GLY A 227 -10.91 9.03 -8.58
CA GLY A 227 -9.92 8.12 -9.16
C GLY A 227 -9.19 8.70 -10.36
N LEU A 228 -8.08 8.07 -10.74
CA LEU A 228 -7.31 8.41 -11.94
C LEU A 228 -7.43 7.29 -12.97
N LYS A 229 -7.61 7.65 -14.24
CA LYS A 229 -7.50 6.72 -15.37
C LYS A 229 -6.02 6.37 -15.63
N PRO A 230 -5.68 5.23 -16.26
CA PRO A 230 -4.29 4.85 -16.57
C PRO A 230 -3.48 5.97 -17.25
N VAL A 231 -4.09 6.67 -18.20
CA VAL A 231 -3.46 7.82 -18.89
C VAL A 231 -3.18 8.99 -17.93
N GLN A 232 -4.08 9.27 -16.98
CA GLN A 232 -3.87 10.31 -15.96
C GLN A 232 -2.75 9.91 -14.98
N THR A 233 -2.71 8.63 -14.60
CA THR A 233 -1.63 8.05 -13.79
C THR A 233 -0.27 8.19 -14.48
N ALA A 234 -0.16 7.81 -15.75
CA ALA A 234 1.07 7.95 -16.54
C ALA A 234 1.51 9.41 -16.68
N LYS A 235 0.56 10.34 -16.86
CA LYS A 235 0.84 11.79 -16.87
C LYS A 235 1.37 12.29 -15.51
N SER A 236 0.79 11.83 -14.42
CA SER A 236 1.24 12.19 -13.07
C SER A 236 2.67 11.69 -12.84
N LEU A 237 2.99 10.44 -13.21
CA LEU A 237 4.35 9.92 -13.17
C LEU A 237 5.32 10.75 -14.00
N LYS A 238 4.92 11.14 -15.23
CA LYS A 238 5.72 12.00 -16.10
C LYS A 238 6.00 13.37 -15.49
N TYR A 239 5.03 13.96 -14.80
CA TYR A 239 5.22 15.22 -14.07
C TYR A 239 6.31 15.11 -12.99
N PHE A 240 6.42 13.95 -12.33
CA PHE A 240 7.46 13.67 -11.33
C PHE A 240 8.74 13.06 -11.93
N GLY A 241 8.91 13.10 -13.25
CA GLY A 241 10.15 12.69 -13.92
C GLY A 241 10.26 11.21 -14.29
N LEU A 242 9.18 10.43 -14.16
CA LEU A 242 9.13 9.03 -14.56
C LEU A 242 8.30 8.84 -15.83
N GLU A 243 8.84 8.13 -16.83
CA GLU A 243 8.09 7.80 -18.04
C GLU A 243 7.48 6.40 -17.93
N ALA A 244 6.15 6.34 -17.88
CA ALA A 244 5.41 5.08 -17.74
C ALA A 244 4.97 4.53 -19.11
N SER A 245 5.13 3.22 -19.29
CA SER A 245 4.46 2.46 -20.35
C SER A 245 3.17 1.86 -19.81
N ILE A 246 2.10 1.88 -20.60
CA ILE A 246 0.83 1.24 -20.25
C ILE A 246 0.77 -0.08 -21.02
N ILE A 247 0.70 -1.19 -20.28
CA ILE A 247 0.59 -2.54 -20.83
C ILE A 247 -0.86 -3.01 -20.63
N PRO A 248 -1.70 -3.03 -21.67
CA PRO A 248 -3.05 -3.57 -21.56
C PRO A 248 -2.99 -5.09 -21.46
N LEU A 249 -3.63 -5.64 -20.43
CA LEU A 249 -3.75 -7.09 -20.21
C LEU A 249 -5.06 -7.67 -20.78
N ASP A 250 -5.95 -6.84 -21.32
CA ASP A 250 -7.19 -7.26 -21.97
C ASP A 250 -6.99 -7.52 -23.47
N SER A 251 -7.48 -8.67 -23.93
CA SER A 251 -7.39 -9.13 -25.33
C SER A 251 -8.22 -8.31 -26.32
N ASN A 252 -9.24 -7.58 -25.86
CA ASN A 252 -10.17 -6.85 -26.76
C ASN A 252 -9.61 -5.51 -27.26
N GLU A 253 -8.59 -4.95 -26.62
CA GLU A 253 -7.94 -3.71 -27.09
C GLU A 253 -6.76 -3.96 -28.05
N GLN A 254 -6.24 -5.19 -28.12
CA GLN A 254 -5.16 -5.54 -29.05
C GLN A 254 -5.65 -5.69 -30.52
N THR A 255 -6.95 -5.82 -30.76
CA THR A 255 -7.51 -5.78 -32.12
C THR A 255 -7.83 -4.34 -32.52
N GLY A 256 -6.83 -3.62 -33.03
CA GLY A 256 -7.00 -2.35 -33.74
C GLY A 256 -7.71 -2.52 -35.09
N ILE A 257 -8.91 -3.12 -35.11
CA ILE A 257 -9.76 -3.22 -36.30
C ILE A 257 -11.05 -2.44 -36.04
N ASN A 258 -11.05 -1.19 -36.47
CA ASN A 258 -12.29 -0.52 -36.86
C ASN A 258 -12.95 -1.34 -37.96
N GLY A 259 -14.10 -1.96 -37.69
CA GLY A 259 -15.00 -2.45 -38.74
C GLY A 259 -15.46 -3.88 -38.54
N GLY A 260 -16.73 -4.01 -38.14
CA GLY A 260 -17.68 -5.00 -38.63
C GLY A 260 -17.27 -6.49 -38.61
N GLY A 261 -17.94 -7.23 -37.74
CA GLY A 261 -18.40 -8.58 -38.06
C GLY A 261 -17.73 -9.73 -37.33
N THR A 262 -18.59 -10.67 -36.94
CA THR A 262 -18.35 -12.02 -36.39
C THR A 262 -18.02 -12.09 -34.89
N ASN A 263 -19.06 -12.43 -34.12
CA ASN A 263 -18.94 -13.01 -32.78
C ASN A 263 -18.22 -14.36 -32.93
N VAL A 264 -16.90 -14.36 -32.79
CA VAL A 264 -16.15 -15.56 -32.42
C VAL A 264 -16.23 -15.63 -30.90
N GLU A 265 -16.88 -16.67 -30.37
CA GLU A 265 -16.78 -17.01 -28.95
C GLU A 265 -15.32 -17.35 -28.67
N ALA A 266 -14.52 -16.35 -28.30
CA ALA A 266 -13.15 -16.54 -27.90
C ALA A 266 -13.15 -17.43 -26.65
N ASN A 267 -12.32 -18.48 -26.65
CA ASN A 267 -12.10 -19.31 -25.48
C ASN A 267 -11.51 -18.45 -24.35
N THR A 268 -12.37 -17.97 -23.45
CA THR A 268 -12.04 -16.96 -22.43
C THR A 268 -10.97 -17.43 -21.45
N GLU A 269 -10.83 -18.74 -21.25
CA GLU A 269 -9.83 -19.34 -20.36
C GLU A 269 -8.42 -19.23 -20.94
N GLY A 270 -8.19 -19.71 -22.17
CA GLY A 270 -6.86 -19.64 -22.80
C GLY A 270 -6.38 -18.21 -23.08
N VAL A 271 -7.30 -17.25 -23.23
CA VAL A 271 -6.97 -15.83 -23.34
C VAL A 271 -6.51 -15.26 -21.99
N PHE A 272 -7.20 -15.61 -20.89
CA PHE A 272 -6.82 -15.19 -19.55
C PHE A 272 -5.44 -15.74 -19.15
N ASP A 273 -5.17 -17.01 -19.46
CA ASP A 273 -3.88 -17.64 -19.16
C ASP A 273 -2.72 -16.90 -19.83
N LYS A 274 -2.86 -16.55 -21.11
CA LYS A 274 -1.83 -15.77 -21.83
C LYS A 274 -1.62 -14.38 -21.22
N SER A 275 -2.70 -13.66 -20.91
CA SER A 275 -2.61 -12.35 -20.25
C SER A 275 -1.96 -12.43 -18.87
N LEU A 276 -2.23 -13.52 -18.13
CA LEU A 276 -1.62 -13.79 -16.84
C LEU A 276 -0.11 -14.07 -16.98
N GLU A 277 0.31 -14.85 -17.97
CA GLU A 277 1.72 -15.08 -18.29
C GLU A 277 2.44 -13.77 -18.65
N GLU A 278 1.89 -12.97 -19.57
CA GLU A 278 2.44 -11.67 -19.95
C GLU A 278 2.56 -10.73 -18.73
N MET A 279 1.55 -10.71 -17.84
CA MET A 279 1.61 -9.94 -16.60
C MET A 279 2.76 -10.42 -15.69
N LYS A 280 2.88 -11.74 -15.49
CA LYS A 280 3.94 -12.34 -14.66
C LYS A 280 5.33 -12.03 -15.21
N GLU A 281 5.53 -12.13 -16.52
CA GLU A 281 6.79 -11.80 -17.20
C GLU A 281 7.22 -10.36 -16.96
N ASN A 282 6.30 -9.41 -17.12
CA ASN A 282 6.56 -8.00 -16.85
C ASN A 282 6.86 -7.78 -15.36
N ILE A 283 6.08 -8.36 -14.44
CA ILE A 283 6.34 -8.23 -13.01
C ILE A 283 7.73 -8.75 -12.66
N TYR A 284 8.07 -9.95 -13.14
CA TYR A 284 9.37 -10.54 -12.88
C TYR A 284 10.52 -9.66 -13.37
N ALA A 285 10.43 -9.16 -14.61
CA ALA A 285 11.49 -8.35 -15.21
C ALA A 285 11.72 -7.02 -14.46
N TYR A 286 10.64 -6.28 -14.18
CA TYR A 286 10.74 -4.96 -13.56
C TYR A 286 11.12 -5.04 -12.08
N ILE A 287 10.54 -5.97 -11.32
CA ILE A 287 10.86 -6.11 -9.89
C ILE A 287 12.32 -6.55 -9.69
N ASN A 288 12.87 -7.42 -10.54
CA ASN A 288 14.31 -7.76 -10.50
C ASN A 288 15.24 -6.59 -10.89
N GLY A 289 14.70 -5.57 -11.55
CA GLY A 289 15.39 -4.32 -11.83
C GLY A 289 15.22 -3.26 -10.73
N ASP A 290 14.65 -3.60 -9.58
CA ASP A 290 14.23 -2.66 -8.52
C ASP A 290 13.24 -1.59 -9.01
N ILE A 291 12.43 -1.92 -10.02
CA ILE A 291 11.41 -1.02 -10.58
C ILE A 291 10.01 -1.48 -10.14
N PRO A 292 9.35 -0.75 -9.23
CA PRO A 292 7.97 -1.02 -8.83
C PRO A 292 6.98 -0.82 -9.98
N LEU A 293 5.85 -1.54 -9.94
CA LEU A 293 4.80 -1.48 -10.95
C LEU A 293 3.46 -1.01 -10.36
N LEU A 294 2.61 -0.42 -11.19
CA LEU A 294 1.20 -0.17 -10.85
C LEU A 294 0.33 -1.21 -11.52
N LEU A 295 -0.48 -1.92 -10.74
CA LEU A 295 -1.44 -2.89 -11.23
C LEU A 295 -2.85 -2.36 -10.99
N GLY A 296 -3.60 -2.15 -12.08
CA GLY A 296 -4.98 -1.69 -12.05
C GLY A 296 -5.93 -2.77 -12.55
N GLY A 297 -7.10 -2.89 -11.93
CA GLY A 297 -8.08 -3.90 -12.31
C GLY A 297 -9.48 -3.61 -11.77
N GLU A 298 -10.43 -4.45 -12.19
CA GLU A 298 -11.78 -4.47 -11.63
C GLU A 298 -11.82 -5.40 -10.42
N ILE A 299 -12.42 -4.94 -9.33
CA ILE A 299 -12.53 -5.69 -8.08
C ILE A 299 -13.95 -6.21 -7.93
N TYR A 300 -14.05 -7.46 -7.50
CA TYR A 300 -15.29 -8.16 -7.26
C TYR A 300 -15.34 -8.69 -5.82
N SER A 301 -16.53 -8.77 -5.23
CA SER A 301 -16.76 -9.65 -4.09
C SER A 301 -16.81 -11.09 -4.58
N LEU A 302 -16.40 -12.04 -3.73
CA LEU A 302 -16.53 -13.47 -4.01
C LEU A 302 -17.34 -14.12 -2.89
N GLU A 303 -18.52 -14.61 -3.23
CA GLU A 303 -19.41 -15.37 -2.34
C GLU A 303 -18.96 -16.83 -2.27
N THR A 304 -19.40 -17.57 -1.24
CA THR A 304 -19.02 -18.99 -1.05
C THR A 304 -19.52 -19.92 -2.16
N ASP A 305 -20.49 -19.48 -2.96
CA ASP A 305 -21.05 -20.21 -4.10
C ASP A 305 -20.45 -19.76 -5.45
N ASN A 306 -19.27 -19.13 -5.42
CA ASN A 306 -18.55 -18.56 -6.57
C ASN A 306 -19.32 -17.46 -7.32
N ARG A 307 -20.42 -16.94 -6.78
CA ARG A 307 -21.04 -15.72 -7.33
C ARG A 307 -20.16 -14.51 -6.99
N CYS A 308 -20.10 -13.57 -7.91
CA CYS A 308 -19.35 -12.34 -7.72
C CYS A 308 -20.16 -11.09 -8.07
N GLU A 309 -19.97 -10.02 -7.28
CA GLU A 309 -20.55 -8.70 -7.54
C GLU A 309 -19.43 -7.68 -7.77
N LYS A 310 -19.57 -6.86 -8.82
CA LYS A 310 -18.60 -5.83 -9.14
C LYS A 310 -18.59 -4.73 -8.08
N LEU A 311 -17.47 -4.56 -7.40
CA LEU A 311 -17.29 -3.53 -6.37
C LEU A 311 -16.75 -2.21 -6.94
N GLY A 312 -15.96 -2.27 -8.02
CA GLY A 312 -15.43 -1.09 -8.68
C GLY A 312 -14.07 -1.33 -9.33
N LYS A 313 -13.33 -0.24 -9.58
CA LYS A 313 -11.94 -0.29 -10.06
C LYS A 313 -10.99 0.03 -8.93
N HIS A 314 -9.83 -0.60 -8.93
CA HIS A 314 -8.79 -0.36 -7.94
C HIS A 314 -7.41 -0.40 -8.57
N MET A 315 -6.45 0.25 -7.92
CA MET A 315 -5.06 0.28 -8.34
C MET A 315 -4.17 0.10 -7.13
N VAL A 316 -3.22 -0.82 -7.24
CA VAL A 316 -2.23 -1.15 -6.21
C VAL A 316 -0.82 -0.96 -6.75
N CYS A 317 0.15 -0.80 -5.86
CA CYS A 317 1.56 -0.79 -6.24
C CYS A 317 2.18 -2.16 -5.95
N VAL A 318 2.66 -2.86 -6.99
CA VAL A 318 3.37 -4.13 -6.86
C VAL A 318 4.81 -3.84 -6.47
N LEU A 319 5.22 -4.46 -5.36
CA LEU A 319 6.55 -4.30 -4.77
C LEU A 319 7.32 -5.60 -4.71
N GLY A 320 6.70 -6.74 -5.01
CA GLY A 320 7.39 -8.00 -4.93
C GLY A 320 6.56 -9.18 -5.43
N TYR A 321 7.21 -10.33 -5.46
CA TYR A 321 6.61 -11.59 -5.83
C TYR A 321 7.19 -12.76 -5.02
N GLU A 322 6.47 -13.88 -5.03
CA GLU A 322 6.96 -15.19 -4.57
C GLU A 322 6.76 -16.22 -5.67
N LEU A 323 7.83 -16.98 -5.91
CA LEU A 323 7.88 -18.05 -6.88
C LEU A 323 7.49 -19.37 -6.22
N GLY A 324 6.71 -20.15 -6.95
CA GLY A 324 6.49 -21.55 -6.66
C GLY A 324 7.70 -22.42 -7.00
N PRO A 325 7.54 -23.74 -6.80
CA PRO A 325 8.50 -24.73 -7.25
C PRO A 325 8.78 -24.54 -8.74
N LEU A 326 10.04 -24.76 -9.15
CA LEU A 326 10.43 -24.74 -10.56
C LEU A 326 9.50 -25.66 -11.37
N ALA A 327 8.82 -25.10 -12.37
CA ALA A 327 8.06 -25.90 -13.32
C ALA A 327 8.98 -26.94 -13.97
N LYS A 328 8.51 -28.19 -14.00
CA LYS A 328 9.22 -29.25 -14.73
C LYS A 328 9.02 -29.00 -16.22
N PRO A 329 10.06 -29.20 -17.04
CA PRO A 329 9.87 -29.21 -18.48
C PRO A 329 8.78 -30.21 -18.86
N THR A 330 7.76 -29.70 -19.54
CA THR A 330 6.80 -30.54 -20.25
C THR A 330 7.40 -30.89 -21.61
N ASP A 331 6.91 -31.94 -22.27
CA ASP A 331 7.32 -32.31 -23.63
C ASP A 331 6.94 -31.25 -24.71
N SER A 332 6.47 -30.07 -24.30
CA SER A 332 6.11 -28.96 -25.19
C SER A 332 7.31 -28.10 -25.54
N GLU A 333 7.38 -27.60 -26.78
CA GLU A 333 8.45 -26.71 -27.27
C GLU A 333 8.41 -25.29 -26.67
N ASN A 334 7.58 -25.05 -25.65
CA ASN A 334 7.42 -23.73 -25.06
C ASN A 334 8.58 -23.39 -24.12
N LEU A 335 9.06 -22.15 -24.25
CA LEU A 335 10.13 -21.61 -23.43
C LEU A 335 9.64 -21.47 -21.99
N LEU A 336 10.24 -22.21 -21.05
CA LEU A 336 9.88 -22.16 -19.64
C LEU A 336 10.54 -20.94 -19.00
N LEU A 337 9.73 -19.92 -18.70
CA LEU A 337 10.21 -18.72 -18.03
C LEU A 337 10.03 -18.85 -16.53
N ARG A 338 11.07 -18.48 -15.76
CA ARG A 338 11.00 -18.43 -14.29
C ARG A 338 9.88 -17.51 -13.80
N ALA A 339 9.50 -16.52 -14.59
CA ALA A 339 8.38 -15.63 -14.31
C ALA A 339 7.03 -16.36 -14.21
N HIS A 340 6.81 -17.43 -14.98
CA HIS A 340 5.54 -18.17 -14.97
C HIS A 340 5.29 -18.88 -13.64
N ASP A 341 6.37 -19.17 -12.90
CA ASP A 341 6.31 -19.76 -11.57
C ASP A 341 5.85 -18.78 -10.49
N ILE A 342 5.63 -17.48 -10.78
CA ILE A 342 5.08 -16.56 -9.77
C ILE A 342 3.71 -17.07 -9.30
N GLN A 343 3.58 -17.27 -7.99
CA GLN A 343 2.36 -17.70 -7.32
C GLN A 343 1.74 -16.61 -6.45
N LYS A 344 2.55 -15.69 -5.91
CA LYS A 344 2.04 -14.57 -5.11
C LYS A 344 2.67 -13.26 -5.51
N LEU A 345 1.91 -12.17 -5.37
CA LEU A 345 2.38 -10.80 -5.44
C LEU A 345 2.31 -10.15 -4.07
N TYR A 346 3.28 -9.29 -3.78
CA TYR A 346 3.28 -8.42 -2.61
C TYR A 346 3.00 -6.99 -3.07
N VAL A 347 1.91 -6.41 -2.57
CA VAL A 347 1.43 -5.10 -3.02
C VAL A 347 1.20 -4.14 -1.86
N HIS A 348 1.34 -2.85 -2.14
CA HIS A 348 0.79 -1.80 -1.30
C HIS A 348 -0.64 -1.51 -1.75
N ASP A 349 -1.59 -1.72 -0.83
CA ASP A 349 -3.01 -1.50 -1.05
C ASP A 349 -3.57 -0.61 0.06
N ASP A 350 -4.07 0.58 -0.31
CA ASP A 350 -4.60 1.56 0.64
C ASP A 350 -5.92 1.11 1.31
N GLN A 351 -6.60 0.09 0.78
CA GLN A 351 -7.79 -0.50 1.38
C GLN A 351 -7.48 -1.65 2.35
N ASN A 352 -6.27 -2.21 2.28
CA ASN A 352 -5.84 -3.34 3.11
C ASN A 352 -4.63 -2.96 3.97
N GLY A 353 -3.44 -2.85 3.39
CA GLY A 353 -2.24 -2.43 4.12
C GLY A 353 -0.94 -2.66 3.34
N PRO A 354 0.20 -2.52 4.02
CA PRO A 354 1.52 -2.66 3.40
C PRO A 354 1.83 -4.12 3.13
N TYR A 355 2.42 -4.41 1.97
CA TYR A 355 2.79 -5.76 1.54
C TYR A 355 1.63 -6.78 1.59
N ALA A 356 0.40 -6.36 1.26
CA ALA A 356 -0.73 -7.25 1.08
C ALA A 356 -0.43 -8.33 0.03
N ARG A 357 -0.94 -9.54 0.25
CA ARG A 357 -0.67 -10.71 -0.58
C ARG A 357 -1.79 -10.91 -1.58
N ILE A 358 -1.43 -11.08 -2.85
CA ILE A 358 -2.34 -11.49 -3.91
C ILE A 358 -1.90 -12.87 -4.38
N GLU A 359 -2.78 -13.86 -4.25
CA GLU A 359 -2.53 -15.20 -4.79
C GLU A 359 -2.95 -15.23 -6.26
N LEU A 360 -2.02 -15.69 -7.10
CA LEU A 360 -2.21 -15.83 -8.54
C LEU A 360 -2.83 -17.18 -8.86
N GLU A 361 -3.99 -17.46 -8.26
CA GLU A 361 -4.80 -18.63 -8.58
C GLU A 361 -5.98 -18.19 -9.47
N PRO A 362 -6.01 -18.63 -10.75
CA PRO A 362 -7.15 -18.39 -11.63
C PRO A 362 -8.43 -18.88 -10.98
N THR A 363 -9.26 -17.94 -10.53
CA THR A 363 -10.53 -18.27 -9.89
C THR A 363 -11.66 -18.05 -10.86
N LYS A 364 -12.41 -19.12 -11.16
CA LYS A 364 -13.63 -19.05 -11.95
C LYS A 364 -14.80 -18.66 -11.07
N ALA A 365 -15.27 -17.43 -11.22
CA ALA A 365 -16.48 -16.92 -10.59
C ALA A 365 -17.59 -16.71 -11.62
N SER A 366 -18.83 -16.46 -11.17
CA SER A 366 -19.97 -16.17 -12.03
C SER A 366 -20.65 -14.85 -11.68
N MET A 367 -20.85 -14.02 -12.70
CA MET A 367 -21.69 -12.82 -12.64
C MET A 367 -22.96 -13.07 -13.44
N GLY A 368 -24.00 -13.58 -12.78
CA GLY A 368 -25.16 -14.14 -13.46
C GLY A 368 -24.77 -15.43 -14.18
N GLU A 369 -24.97 -15.49 -15.50
CA GLU A 369 -24.59 -16.64 -16.35
C GLU A 369 -23.18 -16.52 -16.95
N HIS A 370 -22.47 -15.42 -16.71
CA HIS A 370 -21.16 -15.15 -17.31
C HIS A 370 -20.00 -15.57 -16.40
N PRO A 371 -19.10 -16.47 -16.85
CA PRO A 371 -17.89 -16.80 -16.10
C PRO A 371 -16.90 -15.65 -16.14
N ILE A 372 -16.24 -15.39 -15.01
CA ILE A 372 -15.16 -14.42 -14.86
C ILE A 372 -13.94 -15.14 -14.27
N TRP A 373 -12.77 -14.85 -14.82
CA TRP A 373 -11.49 -15.29 -14.28
C TRP A 373 -10.79 -14.11 -13.62
N GLY A 374 -10.21 -14.33 -12.44
CA GLY A 374 -9.54 -13.28 -11.69
C GLY A 374 -8.55 -13.81 -10.67
N LEU A 375 -7.89 -12.87 -9.99
CA LEU A 375 -6.90 -13.11 -8.94
C LEU A 375 -7.54 -12.88 -7.57
N VAL A 376 -7.06 -13.61 -6.56
CA VAL A 376 -7.61 -13.52 -5.19
C VAL A 376 -6.67 -12.72 -4.29
N ILE A 377 -7.22 -11.73 -3.60
CA ILE A 377 -6.49 -10.97 -2.59
C ILE A 377 -6.69 -11.65 -1.24
N GLU A 378 -5.60 -12.13 -0.64
CA GLU A 378 -5.62 -12.76 0.68
C GLU A 378 -5.74 -11.64 1.74
N GLN A 379 -6.80 -11.69 2.56
CA GLN A 379 -7.09 -10.67 3.59
C GLN A 379 -6.58 -11.01 4.98
#